data_AF-A0A7X0DA94-F1
#
_entry.id   AF-A0A7X0DA94-F1
#
_cell.length_a   1.000
_cell.length_b   1.000
_cell.length_c   1.000
_cell.angle_alpha   90.00
_cell.angle_beta   90.00
_cell.angle_gamma   90.00
#
_symmetry.space_group_name_H-M   'P 1'
#
loop_
_entity.id
_entity.type
_entity.pdbx_description
1 polymer ?
#
loop_
_entity_poly.entity_id
_entity_poly.type
_entity_poly.pdbx_seq_one_letter_code
_entity_poly.pdbx_strand_id
1 'polypeptide(L)'
;MKKASKFEKIAARCWNLLNEGKPFTPIFVIGTMLLFHLLDGMTLEEGGKIFHSFLLTVPLFVLYYIYDYPLFLRNYLWIPYVIFLMISSFVPTTLLLLAVSLYFFFTVFFWGTLYYHLRIGTTWLNFTRFWKLVLKNSDSTSGNAQEQLPKALLLLSVWEYGVQHDVHTPSFIAFYVFVFVWSFILHRYLFDWKPKVIDHYTNNVPPNEKSLSDRVIVLVVDGMRKDRFEQANAPFLKSLRTNGTDFTQMETVYPARTVVCFTSMLTGTYPFEHGIRSNMVWKLGIRVESIFDVLRKVGKKGKVLGIAHLVDSLGNDVETVTAVMHNDVADRNIMERAKQLMTEQDLHLLVVQFIGTDQTGHSRGVHYDEYVQKIEEVDTLIQQFIEWLHEQGKMDNTTLIICADHGQADGIGGHGHLDEGERYVPFFMYGPMIEKGKRIDEKHSLVSLAPTIAYLLGAPYPSHSRGPVLVEALKKEGER
;
A
#
# COMPACT_ATOMS: atom_id res chain seq x y z
N MET A 1 -6.80 -24.32 -17.51
CA MET A 1 -6.79 -23.93 -16.08
C MET A 1 -8.19 -24.05 -15.52
N LYS A 2 -8.39 -24.77 -14.40
CA LYS A 2 -9.69 -24.80 -13.72
C LYS A 2 -9.96 -23.43 -13.11
N LYS A 3 -11.15 -22.86 -13.35
CA LYS A 3 -11.58 -21.65 -12.64
C LYS A 3 -11.60 -21.95 -11.14
N ALA A 4 -11.09 -21.03 -10.33
CA ALA A 4 -11.17 -21.13 -8.87
C ALA A 4 -12.63 -21.43 -8.47
N SER A 5 -12.81 -22.48 -7.68
CA SER A 5 -14.07 -22.94 -7.13
C SER A 5 -14.74 -21.84 -6.30
N LYS A 6 -16.05 -21.95 -6.10
CA LYS A 6 -16.78 -21.04 -5.19
C LYS A 6 -16.18 -21.08 -3.78
N PHE A 7 -15.73 -22.25 -3.33
CA PHE A 7 -15.10 -22.42 -2.03
C PHE A 7 -13.79 -21.64 -1.92
N GLU A 8 -12.89 -21.76 -2.90
CA GLU A 8 -11.62 -21.02 -2.90
C GLU A 8 -11.83 -19.50 -2.89
N LYS A 9 -12.84 -19.01 -3.64
CA LYS A 9 -13.19 -17.58 -3.65
C LYS A 9 -13.74 -17.11 -2.30
N ILE A 10 -14.58 -17.93 -1.65
CA ILE A 10 -15.11 -17.61 -0.33
C ILE A 10 -13.98 -17.64 0.70
N ALA A 11 -13.13 -18.67 0.68
CA ALA A 11 -11.97 -18.79 1.55
C ALA A 11 -11.02 -17.60 1.40
N ALA A 12 -10.73 -17.16 0.18
CA ALA A 12 -9.92 -15.97 -0.09
C ALA A 12 -10.56 -14.66 0.40
N ARG A 13 -11.89 -14.55 0.37
CA ARG A 13 -12.60 -13.38 0.93
C ARG A 13 -12.59 -13.38 2.46
N CYS A 14 -12.90 -14.52 3.07
CA CYS A 14 -12.79 -14.69 4.52
C CYS A 14 -11.35 -14.46 5.00
N TRP A 15 -10.38 -14.87 4.19
CA TRP A 15 -8.97 -14.61 4.41
C TRP A 15 -8.64 -13.12 4.50
N ASN A 16 -9.14 -12.30 3.57
CA ASN A 16 -8.89 -10.86 3.60
C ASN A 16 -9.41 -10.21 4.90
N LEU A 17 -10.54 -10.69 5.44
CA LEU A 17 -11.09 -10.22 6.71
C LEU A 17 -10.19 -10.56 7.91
N LEU A 18 -9.48 -11.68 7.88
CA LEU A 18 -8.57 -12.10 8.94
C LEU A 18 -7.16 -11.53 8.77
N ASN A 19 -6.79 -11.08 7.58
CA ASN A 19 -5.46 -10.54 7.30
C ASN A 19 -5.38 -9.02 7.57
N GLU A 20 -6.42 -8.28 7.23
CA GLU A 20 -6.46 -6.83 7.48
C GLU A 20 -6.70 -6.51 8.96
N GLY A 21 -5.96 -5.54 9.52
CA GLY A 21 -6.02 -5.22 10.95
C GLY A 21 -7.39 -4.77 11.44
N LYS A 22 -8.10 -3.95 10.65
CA LYS A 22 -9.43 -3.42 11.01
C LYS A 22 -10.51 -4.50 11.18
N PRO A 23 -10.73 -5.40 10.20
CA PRO A 23 -11.68 -6.51 10.38
C PRO A 23 -11.15 -7.59 11.34
N PHE A 24 -9.84 -7.76 11.49
CA PHE A 24 -9.28 -8.76 12.40
C PHE A 24 -9.62 -8.49 13.88
N THR A 25 -9.43 -7.26 14.39
CA THR A 25 -9.66 -6.95 15.81
C THR A 25 -11.04 -7.40 16.32
N PRO A 26 -12.18 -7.04 15.68
CA PRO A 26 -13.49 -7.49 16.14
C PRO A 26 -13.69 -9.00 16.01
N ILE A 27 -13.24 -9.62 14.91
CA ILE A 27 -13.38 -11.08 14.73
C ILE A 27 -12.61 -11.83 15.81
N PHE A 28 -11.38 -11.41 16.07
CA PHE A 28 -10.49 -12.05 17.05
C PHE A 28 -11.01 -11.89 18.48
N VAL A 29 -11.42 -10.68 18.87
CA VAL A 29 -11.92 -10.39 20.22
C VAL A 29 -13.24 -11.11 20.49
N ILE A 30 -14.20 -11.04 19.56
CA ILE A 30 -15.50 -11.72 19.70
C ILE A 30 -15.30 -13.23 19.73
N GLY A 31 -14.50 -13.78 18.81
CA GLY A 31 -14.20 -15.21 18.77
C GLY A 31 -13.53 -15.70 20.05
N THR A 32 -12.56 -14.95 20.59
CA THR A 32 -11.86 -15.29 21.83
C THR A 32 -12.78 -15.28 23.04
N MET A 33 -13.62 -14.24 23.16
CA MET A 33 -14.57 -14.13 24.28
C MET A 33 -15.58 -15.27 24.27
N LEU A 34 -16.17 -15.56 23.10
CA LEU A 34 -17.13 -16.66 22.98
C LEU A 34 -16.47 -18.00 23.26
N LEU A 35 -15.26 -18.24 22.74
CA LEU A 35 -14.53 -19.48 23.01
C LEU A 35 -14.22 -19.65 24.51
N PHE A 36 -13.78 -18.58 25.19
CA PHE A 36 -13.50 -18.61 26.62
C PHE A 36 -14.70 -19.06 27.44
N HIS A 37 -15.85 -18.41 27.26
CA HIS A 37 -17.06 -18.73 28.01
C HIS A 37 -17.70 -20.06 27.58
N LEU A 38 -17.56 -20.47 26.31
CA LEU A 38 -17.98 -21.80 25.86
C LEU A 38 -17.17 -22.92 26.56
N LEU A 39 -15.86 -22.72 26.76
CA LEU A 39 -15.02 -23.65 27.49
C LEU A 39 -15.36 -23.72 28.99
N ASP A 40 -15.92 -22.64 29.54
CA ASP A 40 -16.35 -22.55 30.95
C ASP A 40 -17.78 -23.08 31.18
N GLY A 41 -18.46 -23.54 30.13
CA GLY A 41 -19.79 -24.15 30.25
C GLY A 41 -20.97 -23.17 30.21
N MET A 42 -20.86 -22.10 29.40
CA MET A 42 -21.87 -21.03 29.23
C MET A 42 -23.34 -21.51 29.29
N THR A 43 -24.10 -20.93 30.21
CA THR A 43 -25.56 -21.04 30.30
C THR A 43 -26.27 -19.93 29.50
N LEU A 44 -27.59 -20.09 29.26
CA LEU A 44 -28.38 -19.12 28.49
C LEU A 44 -28.45 -17.74 29.18
N GLU A 45 -28.49 -17.71 30.51
CA GLU A 45 -28.52 -16.48 31.32
C GLU A 45 -27.18 -15.72 31.26
N GLU A 46 -26.07 -16.46 31.34
CA GLU A 46 -24.72 -15.91 31.15
C GLU A 46 -24.53 -15.37 29.74
N GLY A 47 -25.09 -16.04 28.72
CA GLY A 47 -25.12 -15.53 27.35
C GLY A 47 -25.77 -14.15 27.24
N GLY A 48 -26.85 -13.90 27.99
CA GLY A 48 -27.47 -12.59 28.10
C GLY A 48 -26.53 -11.53 28.69
N LYS A 49 -25.87 -11.83 29.81
CA LYS A 49 -24.91 -10.91 30.46
C LYS A 49 -23.71 -10.61 29.56
N ILE A 50 -23.17 -11.61 28.88
CA ILE A 50 -22.08 -11.46 27.91
C ILE A 50 -22.49 -10.53 26.79
N PHE A 51 -23.69 -10.69 26.23
CA PHE A 51 -24.19 -9.82 25.17
C PHE A 51 -24.38 -8.36 25.64
N HIS A 52 -24.94 -8.13 26.83
CA HIS A 52 -25.10 -6.76 27.33
C HIS A 52 -23.74 -6.11 27.62
N SER A 53 -22.78 -6.88 28.14
CA SER A 53 -21.42 -6.40 28.43
C SER A 53 -20.63 -6.07 27.16
N PHE A 54 -20.94 -6.72 26.04
CA PHE A 54 -20.36 -6.38 24.74
C PHE A 54 -20.61 -4.91 24.37
N LEU A 55 -21.74 -4.33 24.77
CA LEU A 55 -22.07 -2.93 24.47
C LEU A 55 -21.05 -1.94 25.07
N LEU A 56 -20.37 -2.31 26.15
CA LEU A 56 -19.28 -1.54 26.75
C LEU A 56 -18.05 -1.47 25.83
N THR A 57 -17.88 -2.45 24.93
CA THR A 57 -16.74 -2.47 24.01
C THR A 57 -16.98 -1.66 22.74
N VAL A 58 -18.25 -1.39 22.39
CA VAL A 58 -18.64 -0.75 21.13
C VAL A 58 -17.96 0.62 20.92
N PRO A 59 -17.89 1.54 21.91
CA PRO A 59 -17.19 2.81 21.73
C PRO A 59 -15.71 2.64 21.35
N LEU A 60 -15.03 1.65 21.94
CA LEU A 60 -13.63 1.34 21.62
C LEU A 60 -13.49 0.74 20.23
N PHE A 61 -14.39 -0.15 19.82
CA PHE A 61 -14.42 -0.67 18.44
C PHE A 61 -14.60 0.45 17.42
N VAL A 62 -15.53 1.38 17.67
CA VAL A 62 -15.75 2.55 16.80
C VAL A 62 -14.49 3.41 16.73
N LEU A 63 -13.84 3.70 17.85
CA LEU A 63 -12.59 4.45 17.89
C LEU A 63 -11.48 3.76 17.09
N TYR A 64 -11.26 2.46 17.28
CA TYR A 64 -10.25 1.70 16.54
C TYR A 64 -10.56 1.51 15.06
N TYR A 65 -11.82 1.70 14.65
CA TYR A 65 -12.21 1.71 13.25
C TYR A 65 -11.94 3.08 12.59
N ILE A 66 -12.24 4.17 13.31
CA ILE A 66 -12.06 5.56 12.85
C ILE A 66 -10.58 5.93 12.79
N TYR A 67 -9.81 5.59 13.83
CA TYR A 67 -8.43 5.99 14.01
C TYR A 67 -7.45 4.85 13.67
N ASP A 68 -6.53 5.13 12.75
CA ASP A 68 -5.46 4.21 12.36
C ASP A 68 -4.26 4.39 13.30
N TYR A 69 -3.67 3.31 13.81
CA TYR A 69 -2.52 3.39 14.71
C TYR A 69 -1.25 2.86 14.02
N PRO A 70 -0.62 3.67 13.17
CA PRO A 70 0.56 3.31 12.40
C PRO A 70 1.83 3.31 13.27
N LEU A 71 2.84 2.54 12.84
CA LEU A 71 4.16 2.36 13.45
C LEU A 71 4.41 3.05 14.81
N PHE A 72 4.77 4.33 14.86
CA PHE A 72 5.13 4.98 16.13
C PHE A 72 3.94 5.27 17.06
N LEU A 73 2.70 5.35 16.55
CA LEU A 73 1.49 5.55 17.37
C LEU A 73 1.06 4.28 18.11
N ARG A 74 1.54 3.10 17.71
CA ARG A 74 1.14 1.80 18.30
C ARG A 74 1.52 1.67 19.76
N ASN A 75 2.71 2.16 20.13
CA ASN A 75 3.16 2.12 21.52
C ASN A 75 2.20 2.89 22.46
N TYR A 76 1.52 3.92 21.94
CA TYR A 76 0.56 4.71 22.70
C TYR A 76 -0.79 4.00 22.91
N LEU A 77 -1.05 2.86 22.25
CA LEU A 77 -2.23 2.03 22.52
C LEU A 77 -2.17 1.33 23.89
N TRP A 78 -0.97 1.17 24.46
CA TRP A 78 -0.81 0.62 25.81
C TRP A 78 -1.33 1.57 26.90
N ILE A 79 -1.34 2.88 26.67
CA ILE A 79 -1.74 3.87 27.68
C ILE A 79 -3.22 3.72 28.07
N PRO A 80 -4.19 3.65 27.13
CA PRO A 80 -5.57 3.31 27.45
C PRO A 80 -5.71 2.00 28.26
N TYR A 81 -4.94 0.96 27.93
CA TYR A 81 -4.99 -0.30 28.66
C TYR A 81 -4.48 -0.16 30.10
N VAL A 82 -3.33 0.49 30.30
CA VAL A 82 -2.79 0.74 31.65
C VAL A 82 -3.77 1.58 32.48
N ILE A 83 -4.37 2.62 31.90
CA ILE A 83 -5.37 3.44 32.60
C ILE A 83 -6.59 2.61 32.97
N PHE A 84 -7.07 1.74 32.07
CA PHE A 84 -8.15 0.81 32.40
C PHE A 84 -7.79 -0.07 33.61
N LEU A 85 -6.59 -0.64 33.64
CA LEU A 85 -6.13 -1.45 34.78
C LEU A 85 -6.09 -0.65 36.08
N MET A 86 -5.68 0.62 36.03
CA MET A 86 -5.66 1.50 37.21
C MET A 86 -7.06 1.83 37.72
N ILE A 87 -8.02 2.14 36.84
CA ILE A 87 -9.38 2.52 37.27
C ILE A 87 -10.22 1.33 37.72
N SER A 88 -10.02 0.17 37.10
CA SER A 88 -10.84 -1.03 37.35
C SER A 88 -10.23 -1.93 38.42
N SER A 89 -8.90 -1.87 38.62
CA SER A 89 -8.14 -2.83 39.43
C SER A 89 -8.43 -4.29 39.06
N PHE A 90 -8.77 -4.53 37.79
CA PHE A 90 -9.24 -5.83 37.29
C PHE A 90 -8.35 -6.35 36.17
N VAL A 91 -7.97 -7.63 36.28
CA VAL A 91 -7.17 -8.33 35.27
C VAL A 91 -7.76 -9.74 35.07
N PRO A 92 -8.41 -10.05 33.95
CA PRO A 92 -8.95 -11.38 33.69
C PRO A 92 -7.84 -12.31 33.17
N THR A 93 -6.91 -12.70 34.04
CA THR A 93 -5.65 -13.38 33.70
C THR A 93 -5.84 -14.59 32.78
N THR A 94 -6.80 -15.47 33.06
CA THR A 94 -7.05 -16.68 32.26
C THR A 94 -7.49 -16.34 30.83
N LEU A 95 -8.42 -15.39 30.68
CA LEU A 95 -8.90 -14.92 29.38
C LEU A 95 -7.76 -14.25 28.58
N LEU A 96 -6.96 -13.41 29.23
CA LEU A 96 -5.85 -12.72 28.55
C LEU A 96 -4.75 -13.69 28.12
N LEU A 97 -4.43 -14.70 28.93
CA LEU A 97 -3.49 -15.75 28.55
C LEU A 97 -4.01 -16.54 27.34
N LEU A 98 -5.29 -16.94 27.36
CA LEU A 98 -5.92 -17.60 26.21
C LEU A 98 -5.83 -16.73 24.95
N ALA A 99 -6.15 -15.44 25.06
CA ALA A 99 -6.09 -14.50 23.94
C ALA A 99 -4.68 -14.39 23.37
N VAL A 100 -3.65 -14.20 24.21
CA VAL A 100 -2.26 -14.11 23.75
C VAL A 100 -1.81 -15.41 23.09
N SER A 101 -2.16 -16.57 23.67
CA SER A 101 -1.84 -17.88 23.08
C SER A 101 -2.51 -18.09 21.73
N LEU A 102 -3.81 -17.78 21.61
CA LEU A 102 -4.54 -17.87 20.34
C LEU A 102 -3.97 -16.92 19.29
N TYR A 103 -3.61 -15.70 19.69
CA TYR A 103 -3.03 -14.70 18.79
C TYR A 103 -1.71 -15.20 18.19
N PHE A 104 -0.76 -15.65 19.01
CA PHE A 104 0.53 -16.13 18.52
C PHE A 104 0.40 -17.47 17.78
N PHE A 105 -0.47 -18.37 18.23
CA PHE A 105 -0.76 -19.60 17.48
C PHE A 105 -1.29 -19.26 16.08
N PHE A 106 -2.27 -18.36 15.98
CA PHE A 106 -2.86 -17.96 14.71
C PHE A 106 -1.82 -17.27 13.81
N THR A 107 -1.10 -16.28 14.33
CA THR A 107 -0.21 -15.42 13.52
C THR A 107 1.12 -16.10 13.17
N VAL A 108 1.77 -16.77 14.12
CA VAL A 108 3.10 -17.36 13.91
C VAL A 108 3.02 -18.76 13.31
N PHE A 109 2.13 -19.60 13.81
CA PHE A 109 2.06 -21.00 13.40
C PHE A 109 1.07 -21.22 12.26
N PHE A 110 -0.23 -20.94 12.48
CA PHE A 110 -1.26 -21.21 11.49
C PHE A 110 -1.06 -20.37 10.22
N TRP A 111 -0.86 -19.07 10.38
CA TRP A 111 -0.60 -18.17 9.27
C TRP A 111 0.86 -18.22 8.82
N GLY A 112 1.79 -17.93 9.72
CA GLY A 112 3.20 -17.80 9.38
C GLY A 112 3.87 -19.08 8.88
N THR A 113 3.28 -20.25 9.16
CA THR A 113 3.89 -21.54 8.75
C THR A 113 2.94 -22.39 7.95
N LEU A 114 1.80 -22.81 8.50
CA LEU A 114 0.91 -23.77 7.85
C LEU A 114 0.36 -23.21 6.53
N TYR A 115 -0.15 -21.97 6.53
CA TYR A 115 -0.71 -21.36 5.33
C TYR A 115 0.35 -21.17 4.22
N TYR A 116 1.51 -20.59 4.53
CA TYR A 116 2.57 -20.40 3.54
C TYR A 116 3.17 -21.73 3.04
N HIS A 117 3.23 -22.75 3.92
CA HIS A 117 3.63 -24.10 3.52
C HIS A 117 2.65 -24.67 2.49
N LEU A 118 1.34 -24.57 2.76
CA LEU A 118 0.31 -25.05 1.83
C LEU A 118 0.22 -24.24 0.54
N ARG A 119 0.49 -22.92 0.58
CA ARG A 119 0.32 -22.03 -0.57
C ARG A 119 1.51 -22.03 -1.52
N ILE A 120 2.74 -21.94 -0.98
CA ILE A 120 3.96 -21.75 -1.76
C ILE A 120 5.11 -22.68 -1.34
N GLY A 121 4.84 -23.67 -0.47
CA GLY A 121 5.82 -24.70 -0.12
C GLY A 121 6.94 -24.25 0.82
N THR A 122 6.75 -23.21 1.65
CA THR A 122 7.76 -22.81 2.65
C THR A 122 8.06 -23.92 3.66
N THR A 123 9.23 -23.93 4.28
CA THR A 123 9.58 -24.98 5.26
C THR A 123 8.67 -24.97 6.50
N TRP A 124 8.53 -26.10 7.20
CA TRP A 124 7.85 -26.15 8.51
C TRP A 124 8.57 -25.36 9.60
N LEU A 125 9.82 -24.93 9.35
CA LEU A 125 10.59 -24.06 10.24
C LEU A 125 10.31 -22.56 10.00
N ASN A 126 9.38 -22.20 9.11
CA ASN A 126 9.11 -20.81 8.77
C ASN A 126 8.65 -19.96 9.97
N PHE A 127 8.05 -20.59 11.00
CA PHE A 127 7.65 -19.92 12.24
C PHE A 127 8.80 -19.16 12.90
N THR A 128 10.05 -19.66 12.78
CA THR A 128 11.24 -19.03 13.36
C THR A 128 11.52 -17.65 12.76
N ARG A 129 11.17 -17.45 11.48
CA ARG A 129 11.28 -16.17 10.77
C ARG A 129 10.09 -15.27 11.07
N PHE A 130 8.91 -15.86 11.19
CA PHE A 130 7.65 -15.14 11.40
C PHE A 130 7.57 -14.43 12.75
N TRP A 131 8.27 -14.89 13.79
CA TRP A 131 8.39 -14.15 15.05
C TRP A 131 8.90 -12.72 14.86
N LYS A 132 9.92 -12.55 14.01
CA LYS A 132 10.47 -11.22 13.71
C LYS A 132 9.44 -10.34 13.00
N LEU A 133 8.67 -10.93 12.09
CA LEU A 133 7.58 -10.23 11.40
C LEU A 133 6.51 -9.79 12.38
N VAL A 134 6.01 -10.68 13.24
CA VAL A 134 4.94 -10.34 14.19
C VAL A 134 5.32 -9.19 15.13
N LEU A 135 6.60 -9.09 15.48
CA LEU A 135 7.12 -8.05 16.38
C LEU A 135 7.55 -6.75 15.69
N LYS A 136 7.87 -6.79 14.39
CA LYS A 136 8.43 -5.65 13.64
C LYS A 136 7.62 -5.22 12.43
N ASN A 137 6.48 -5.85 12.14
CA ASN A 137 5.71 -5.53 10.94
C ASN A 137 5.30 -4.05 10.96
N SER A 138 5.60 -3.32 9.89
CA SER A 138 5.13 -1.96 9.71
C SER A 138 3.64 -1.93 9.36
N ASP A 139 3.11 -2.98 8.73
CA ASP A 139 1.74 -3.01 8.22
C ASP A 139 0.69 -3.31 9.30
N SER A 140 -0.47 -2.65 9.21
CA SER A 140 -1.62 -2.82 10.10
C SER A 140 -2.42 -4.06 9.68
N THR A 141 -1.76 -5.20 9.82
CA THR A 141 -2.32 -6.53 9.58
C THR A 141 -2.65 -7.21 10.91
N SER A 142 -3.35 -8.34 10.83
CA SER A 142 -3.51 -9.23 11.98
C SER A 142 -2.20 -9.75 12.55
N GLY A 143 -1.12 -9.74 11.75
CA GLY A 143 0.23 -10.08 12.18
C GLY A 143 0.87 -9.09 13.14
N ASN A 144 0.33 -7.89 13.31
CA ASN A 144 1.01 -6.83 14.04
C ASN A 144 0.77 -6.88 15.55
N ALA A 145 1.69 -7.50 16.30
CA ALA A 145 1.48 -7.66 17.75
C ALA A 145 1.41 -6.33 18.49
N GLN A 146 2.22 -5.34 18.09
CA GLN A 146 2.26 -4.03 18.74
C GLN A 146 0.95 -3.26 18.62
N GLU A 147 0.19 -3.51 17.55
CA GLU A 147 -1.12 -2.90 17.36
C GLU A 147 -2.27 -3.76 17.91
N GLN A 148 -2.26 -5.06 17.60
CA GLN A 148 -3.41 -5.93 17.86
C GLN A 148 -3.51 -6.36 19.33
N LEU A 149 -2.38 -6.62 20.01
CA LEU A 149 -2.41 -7.07 21.40
C LEU A 149 -2.98 -6.00 22.35
N PRO A 150 -2.53 -4.73 22.35
CA PRO A 150 -3.09 -3.73 23.27
C PRO A 150 -4.60 -3.53 23.06
N LYS A 151 -5.05 -3.54 21.79
CA LYS A 151 -6.47 -3.43 21.44
C LYS A 151 -7.26 -4.62 21.99
N ALA A 152 -6.81 -5.83 21.70
CA ALA A 152 -7.49 -7.06 22.11
C ALA A 152 -7.53 -7.19 23.64
N LEU A 153 -6.40 -6.94 24.32
CA LEU A 153 -6.31 -7.02 25.78
C LEU A 153 -7.24 -6.01 26.46
N LEU A 154 -7.28 -4.76 25.99
CA LEU A 154 -8.20 -3.76 26.54
C LEU A 154 -9.66 -4.15 26.29
N LEU A 155 -10.02 -4.53 25.05
CA LEU A 155 -11.39 -4.87 24.70
C LEU A 155 -11.90 -6.08 25.50
N LEU A 156 -11.10 -7.14 25.60
CA LEU A 156 -11.43 -8.33 26.40
C LEU A 156 -11.53 -8.00 27.89
N SER A 157 -10.66 -7.14 28.42
CA SER A 157 -10.71 -6.76 29.83
C SER A 157 -11.94 -5.91 30.15
N VAL A 158 -12.30 -4.96 29.29
CA VAL A 158 -13.53 -4.16 29.42
C VAL A 158 -14.77 -5.05 29.33
N TRP A 159 -14.78 -6.00 28.39
CA TRP A 159 -15.91 -6.92 28.21
C TRP A 159 -16.08 -7.81 29.44
N GLU A 160 -15.02 -8.48 29.87
CA GLU A 160 -15.07 -9.41 31.00
C GLU A 160 -15.35 -8.69 32.32
N TYR A 161 -14.89 -7.44 32.47
CA TYR A 161 -15.25 -6.61 33.61
C TYR A 161 -16.76 -6.43 33.72
N GLY A 162 -17.44 -6.12 32.60
CA GLY A 162 -18.90 -5.98 32.59
C GLY A 162 -19.66 -7.28 32.84
N VAL A 163 -19.06 -8.43 32.52
CA VAL A 163 -19.64 -9.75 32.82
C VAL A 163 -19.59 -10.05 34.32
N GLN A 164 -18.47 -9.70 34.98
CA GLN A 164 -18.21 -10.05 36.38
C GLN A 164 -18.61 -8.98 37.40
N HIS A 165 -18.75 -7.73 36.98
CA HIS A 165 -18.94 -6.58 37.87
C HIS A 165 -20.05 -5.64 37.39
N ASP A 166 -20.67 -4.96 38.34
CA ASP A 166 -21.55 -3.84 38.04
C ASP A 166 -20.74 -2.64 37.53
N VAL A 167 -21.20 -2.08 36.42
CA VAL A 167 -20.48 -0.99 35.74
C VAL A 167 -20.79 0.35 36.39
N HIS A 168 -19.79 0.97 37.00
CA HIS A 168 -19.90 2.36 37.46
C HIS A 168 -19.87 3.33 36.26
N THR A 169 -21.06 3.74 35.80
CA THR A 169 -21.26 4.48 34.55
C THR A 169 -20.39 5.75 34.42
N PRO A 170 -20.25 6.62 35.44
CA PRO A 170 -19.43 7.84 35.31
C PRO A 170 -17.95 7.57 35.02
N SER A 171 -17.36 6.56 35.66
CA SER A 171 -15.93 6.22 35.48
C SER A 171 -15.67 5.70 34.07
N PHE A 172 -16.57 4.86 33.55
CA PHE A 172 -16.47 4.35 32.19
C PHE A 172 -16.68 5.43 31.13
N ILE A 173 -17.64 6.35 31.34
CA ILE A 173 -17.82 7.51 30.45
C ILE A 173 -16.54 8.36 30.42
N ALA A 174 -15.97 8.68 31.59
CA ALA A 174 -14.72 9.43 31.67
C ALA A 174 -13.57 8.70 30.96
N PHE A 175 -13.48 7.37 31.11
CA PHE A 175 -12.52 6.55 30.39
C PHE A 175 -12.68 6.64 28.87
N TYR A 176 -13.90 6.48 28.32
CA TYR A 176 -14.12 6.58 26.88
C TYR A 176 -13.83 7.99 26.34
N VAL A 177 -14.21 9.04 27.08
CA VAL A 177 -13.87 10.43 26.73
C VAL A 177 -12.35 10.60 26.69
N PHE A 178 -11.65 10.06 27.69
CA PHE A 178 -10.18 10.05 27.69
C PHE A 178 -9.64 9.35 26.44
N VAL A 179 -10.07 8.13 26.11
CA VAL A 179 -9.56 7.40 24.93
C VAL A 179 -9.86 8.16 23.65
N PHE A 180 -11.03 8.78 23.52
CA PHE A 180 -11.37 9.63 22.37
C PHE A 180 -10.43 10.84 22.25
N VAL A 181 -10.28 11.62 23.32
CA VAL A 181 -9.41 12.82 23.33
C VAL A 181 -7.95 12.43 23.10
N TRP A 182 -7.50 11.34 23.71
CA TRP A 182 -6.18 10.76 23.52
C TRP A 182 -5.94 10.40 22.05
N SER A 183 -6.87 9.65 21.44
CA SER A 183 -6.81 9.29 20.02
C SER A 183 -6.74 10.52 19.14
N PHE A 184 -7.59 11.53 19.40
CA PHE A 184 -7.61 12.79 18.66
C PHE A 184 -6.27 13.54 18.74
N ILE A 185 -5.70 13.69 19.93
CA ILE A 185 -4.42 14.38 20.15
C ILE A 185 -3.28 13.67 19.41
N LEU A 186 -3.19 12.34 19.54
CA LEU A 186 -2.18 11.54 18.84
C LEU A 186 -2.23 11.78 17.32
N HIS A 187 -3.43 11.76 16.74
CA HIS A 187 -3.60 11.91 15.30
C HIS A 187 -3.44 13.35 14.82
N ARG A 188 -3.74 14.33 15.67
CA ARG A 188 -3.64 15.75 15.31
C ARG A 188 -2.21 16.28 15.40
N TYR A 189 -1.41 15.75 16.34
CA TYR A 189 -0.12 16.32 16.72
C TYR A 189 1.07 15.37 16.59
N LEU A 190 0.89 14.05 16.76
CA LEU A 190 1.97 13.07 16.65
C LEU A 190 1.95 12.28 15.35
N PHE A 191 0.97 12.56 14.48
CA PHE A 191 0.86 11.94 13.16
C PHE A 191 1.29 12.91 12.04
N ASP A 192 2.37 13.64 12.30
CA ASP A 192 2.94 14.66 11.42
C ASP A 192 3.87 14.09 10.34
N TRP A 193 4.21 12.80 10.40
CA TRP A 193 5.04 12.17 9.37
C TRP A 193 4.31 11.92 8.05
N LYS A 194 2.98 11.99 8.01
CA LYS A 194 2.23 11.87 6.75
C LYS A 194 2.65 12.98 5.78
N PRO A 195 2.91 12.68 4.50
CA PRO A 195 3.20 13.67 3.48
C PRO A 195 2.12 14.74 3.50
N LYS A 196 2.55 16.00 3.52
CA LYS A 196 1.63 17.13 3.52
C LYS A 196 0.83 17.08 2.23
N VAL A 197 -0.49 17.03 2.37
CA VAL A 197 -1.42 17.09 1.24
C VAL A 197 -1.31 18.46 0.58
N ILE A 198 -1.20 18.48 -0.75
CA ILE A 198 -1.32 19.71 -1.54
C ILE A 198 -2.79 20.14 -1.54
N ASP A 199 -3.06 21.31 -0.97
CA ASP A 199 -4.41 21.81 -0.68
C ASP A 199 -5.13 22.45 -1.87
N HIS A 200 -4.40 22.79 -2.93
CA HIS A 200 -4.90 23.34 -4.18
C HIS A 200 -4.85 22.32 -5.32
N TYR A 201 -5.62 22.57 -6.38
CA TYR A 201 -5.51 21.83 -7.63
C TYR A 201 -4.30 22.31 -8.45
N THR A 202 -3.83 21.45 -9.36
CA THR A 202 -2.69 21.73 -10.25
C THR A 202 -2.88 23.07 -10.96
N ASN A 203 -2.01 24.03 -10.67
CA ASN A 203 -2.08 25.39 -11.20
C ASN A 203 -0.70 26.06 -11.36
N ASN A 204 0.40 25.32 -11.17
CA ASN A 204 1.75 25.87 -11.21
C ASN A 204 2.17 26.30 -12.62
N VAL A 205 1.59 25.70 -13.65
CA VAL A 205 1.66 26.13 -15.05
C VAL A 205 0.31 25.90 -15.73
N PRO A 206 -0.04 26.67 -16.78
CA PRO A 206 -1.24 26.41 -17.56
C PRO A 206 -1.11 25.08 -18.34
N PRO A 207 -2.22 24.38 -18.62
CA PRO A 207 -2.21 23.21 -19.49
C PRO A 207 -1.55 23.55 -20.83
N ASN A 208 -0.72 22.63 -21.33
CA ASN A 208 -0.12 22.79 -22.64
C ASN A 208 -1.08 22.28 -23.70
N GLU A 209 -1.41 23.10 -24.70
CA GLU A 209 -2.23 22.68 -25.83
C GLU A 209 -1.42 21.93 -26.89
N LYS A 210 -0.08 22.06 -26.86
CA LYS A 210 0.83 21.40 -27.80
C LYS A 210 1.54 20.25 -27.12
N SER A 211 1.59 19.10 -27.80
CA SER A 211 2.39 17.97 -27.34
C SER A 211 3.87 18.34 -27.32
N LEU A 212 4.56 18.12 -26.20
CA LEU A 212 6.01 18.19 -26.13
C LEU A 212 6.63 16.86 -26.55
N SER A 213 6.02 15.75 -26.12
CA SER A 213 6.43 14.39 -26.45
C SER A 213 5.35 13.72 -27.28
N ASP A 214 5.72 12.88 -28.25
CA ASP A 214 4.77 12.06 -29.00
C ASP A 214 4.23 10.94 -28.11
N ARG A 215 5.12 10.41 -27.26
CA ARG A 215 4.80 9.34 -26.31
C ARG A 215 5.42 9.58 -24.95
N VAL A 216 4.75 9.08 -23.92
CA VAL A 216 5.28 8.96 -22.57
C VAL A 216 5.20 7.50 -22.14
N ILE A 217 6.31 6.95 -21.67
CA ILE A 217 6.39 5.59 -21.17
C ILE A 217 6.80 5.65 -19.71
N VAL A 218 5.94 5.12 -18.84
CA VAL A 218 6.17 5.07 -17.40
C VAL A 218 6.47 3.63 -17.00
N LEU A 219 7.66 3.41 -16.46
CA LEU A 219 8.14 2.10 -16.02
C LEU A 219 8.19 2.11 -14.49
N VAL A 220 7.22 1.43 -13.88
CA VAL A 220 7.03 1.40 -12.42
C VAL A 220 7.55 0.08 -11.88
N VAL A 221 8.66 0.10 -11.15
CA VAL A 221 9.19 -1.09 -10.45
C VAL A 221 8.53 -1.15 -9.07
N ASP A 222 7.48 -1.96 -8.94
CA ASP A 222 6.64 -2.04 -7.73
C ASP A 222 7.50 -2.39 -6.50
N GLY A 223 7.28 -1.66 -5.41
CA GLY A 223 7.97 -1.87 -4.16
C GLY A 223 9.47 -1.58 -4.17
N MET A 224 10.04 -0.99 -5.23
CA MET A 224 11.49 -0.76 -5.36
C MET A 224 11.99 0.28 -4.33
N ARG A 225 12.66 -0.25 -3.30
CA ARG A 225 13.27 0.55 -2.24
C ARG A 225 14.49 1.32 -2.73
N LYS A 226 14.57 2.61 -2.41
CA LYS A 226 15.59 3.52 -2.96
C LYS A 226 17.03 3.14 -2.61
N ASP A 227 17.33 2.82 -1.35
CA ASP A 227 18.67 2.40 -0.91
C ASP A 227 19.12 1.08 -1.57
N ARG A 228 18.16 0.19 -1.87
CA ARG A 228 18.43 -1.08 -2.56
C ARG A 228 18.68 -0.88 -4.04
N PHE A 229 17.99 0.07 -4.67
CA PHE A 229 18.32 0.51 -6.03
C PHE A 229 19.75 1.05 -6.14
N GLU A 230 20.25 1.78 -5.14
CA GLU A 230 21.65 2.24 -5.15
C GLU A 230 22.65 1.06 -5.07
N GLN A 231 22.31 0.01 -4.31
CA GLN A 231 23.14 -1.19 -4.15
C GLN A 231 23.13 -2.10 -5.39
N ALA A 232 22.00 -2.15 -6.11
CA ALA A 232 21.83 -3.00 -7.27
C ALA A 232 22.82 -2.67 -8.40
N ASN A 233 23.34 -3.68 -9.08
CA ASN A 233 24.07 -3.52 -10.32
C ASN A 233 23.10 -3.29 -11.49
N ALA A 234 22.51 -2.09 -11.54
CA ALA A 234 21.54 -1.66 -12.55
C ALA A 234 22.12 -0.57 -13.48
N PRO A 235 23.10 -0.91 -14.35
CA PRO A 235 23.83 0.07 -15.15
C PRO A 235 22.94 0.83 -16.13
N PHE A 236 21.91 0.21 -16.70
CA PHE A 236 21.05 0.87 -17.68
C PHE A 236 20.18 1.95 -17.03
N LEU A 237 19.47 1.61 -15.96
CA LEU A 237 18.65 2.52 -15.17
C LEU A 237 19.50 3.64 -14.56
N LYS A 238 20.68 3.32 -14.02
CA LYS A 238 21.62 4.33 -13.51
C LYS A 238 22.12 5.26 -14.61
N SER A 239 22.32 4.76 -15.83
CA SER A 239 22.65 5.58 -17.00
C SER A 239 21.51 6.53 -17.40
N LEU A 240 20.25 6.03 -17.44
CA LEU A 240 19.08 6.88 -17.69
C LEU A 240 18.92 7.97 -16.64
N ARG A 241 19.10 7.63 -15.36
CA ARG A 241 19.08 8.61 -14.27
C ARG A 241 20.17 9.67 -14.42
N THR A 242 21.40 9.24 -14.70
CA THR A 242 22.56 10.15 -14.84
C THR A 242 22.45 11.06 -16.05
N ASN A 243 21.89 10.56 -17.16
CA ASN A 243 21.72 11.30 -18.41
C ASN A 243 20.35 11.98 -18.55
N GLY A 244 19.55 11.98 -17.48
CA GLY A 244 18.22 12.59 -17.43
C GLY A 244 18.10 13.56 -16.26
N THR A 245 16.89 13.69 -15.73
CA THR A 245 16.60 14.46 -14.52
C THR A 245 16.19 13.53 -13.38
N ASP A 246 16.92 13.58 -12.26
CA ASP A 246 16.69 12.79 -11.04
C ASP A 246 15.94 13.60 -9.96
N PHE A 247 14.82 13.07 -9.47
CA PHE A 247 14.06 13.63 -8.35
C PHE A 247 14.41 12.87 -7.07
N THR A 248 15.28 13.46 -6.26
CA THR A 248 15.88 12.75 -5.14
C THR A 248 14.95 12.65 -3.93
N GLN A 249 13.95 13.52 -3.83
CA GLN A 249 12.99 13.56 -2.73
C GLN A 249 11.55 13.31 -3.23
N MET A 250 11.35 12.27 -4.05
CA MET A 250 10.01 11.85 -4.48
C MET A 250 9.33 10.99 -3.40
N GLU A 251 8.23 11.48 -2.86
CA GLU A 251 7.42 10.82 -1.83
C GLU A 251 6.22 10.07 -2.43
N THR A 252 5.99 8.87 -1.94
CA THR A 252 4.73 8.15 -2.19
C THR A 252 3.53 8.81 -1.46
N VAL A 253 2.35 8.23 -1.63
CA VAL A 253 1.11 8.66 -0.97
C VAL A 253 0.79 7.79 0.25
N TYR A 254 -0.11 8.26 1.11
CA TYR A 254 -0.60 7.48 2.24
C TYR A 254 -2.04 6.98 2.01
N PRO A 255 -2.35 5.69 2.25
CA PRO A 255 -1.41 4.62 2.59
C PRO A 255 -0.58 4.18 1.37
N ALA A 256 0.67 3.78 1.59
CA ALA A 256 1.62 3.36 0.56
C ALA A 256 1.34 1.93 0.04
N ARG A 257 0.17 1.74 -0.56
CA ARG A 257 -0.31 0.44 -1.07
C ARG A 257 -0.48 0.51 -2.57
N THR A 258 -0.04 -0.52 -3.30
CA THR A 258 -0.02 -0.55 -4.77
C THR A 258 -1.24 0.05 -5.46
N VAL A 259 -2.46 -0.45 -5.19
CA VAL A 259 -3.67 0.03 -5.89
C VAL A 259 -3.96 1.50 -5.55
N VAL A 260 -3.66 1.90 -4.30
CA VAL A 260 -3.80 3.28 -3.83
C VAL A 260 -2.80 4.19 -4.52
N CYS A 261 -1.51 3.81 -4.53
CA CYS A 261 -0.42 4.56 -5.14
C CYS A 261 -0.61 4.74 -6.64
N PHE A 262 -0.89 3.65 -7.38
CA PHE A 262 -1.18 3.72 -8.82
C PHE A 262 -2.39 4.62 -9.11
N THR A 263 -3.45 4.52 -8.30
CA THR A 263 -4.62 5.40 -8.47
C THR A 263 -4.23 6.87 -8.25
N SER A 264 -3.45 7.17 -7.21
CA SER A 264 -3.01 8.54 -6.93
C SER A 264 -2.08 9.08 -8.02
N MET A 265 -1.13 8.27 -8.49
CA MET A 265 -0.23 8.58 -9.60
C MET A 265 -0.99 8.92 -10.88
N LEU A 266 -2.04 8.17 -11.20
CA LEU A 266 -2.78 8.26 -12.46
C LEU A 266 -3.96 9.23 -12.44
N THR A 267 -4.39 9.68 -11.26
CA THR A 267 -5.39 10.75 -11.10
C THR A 267 -4.76 12.09 -10.74
N GLY A 268 -3.52 12.06 -10.24
CA GLY A 268 -2.81 13.22 -9.73
C GLY A 268 -3.35 13.71 -8.38
N THR A 269 -4.10 12.90 -7.65
CA THR A 269 -4.70 13.28 -6.36
C THR A 269 -4.62 12.17 -5.31
N TYR A 270 -5.13 12.42 -4.12
CA TYR A 270 -5.00 11.58 -2.93
C TYR A 270 -6.21 10.68 -2.67
N PRO A 271 -6.06 9.63 -1.81
CA PRO A 271 -7.09 8.63 -1.53
C PRO A 271 -8.42 9.15 -1.01
N PHE A 272 -8.43 10.30 -0.33
CA PHE A 272 -9.67 10.90 0.13
C PHE A 272 -10.54 11.42 -1.01
N GLU A 273 -9.95 11.80 -2.13
CA GLU A 273 -10.62 12.42 -3.28
C GLU A 273 -10.95 11.38 -4.36
N HIS A 274 -9.97 10.57 -4.81
CA HIS A 274 -10.23 9.53 -5.80
C HIS A 274 -11.02 8.32 -5.24
N GLY A 275 -11.05 8.16 -3.91
CA GLY A 275 -11.91 7.20 -3.21
C GLY A 275 -11.36 5.79 -3.00
N ILE A 276 -10.14 5.50 -3.47
CA ILE A 276 -9.47 4.20 -3.31
C ILE A 276 -8.52 4.29 -2.12
N ARG A 277 -8.82 3.58 -1.02
CA ARG A 277 -8.11 3.70 0.27
C ARG A 277 -7.44 2.41 0.76
N SER A 278 -7.66 1.30 0.06
CA SER A 278 -7.05 -0.01 0.32
C SER A 278 -6.94 -0.77 -1.00
N ASN A 279 -6.11 -1.82 -1.02
CA ASN A 279 -6.09 -2.80 -2.10
C ASN A 279 -7.42 -3.57 -2.21
N MET A 280 -8.20 -3.65 -1.12
CA MET A 280 -9.56 -4.18 -1.15
C MET A 280 -10.55 -3.08 -1.55
N VAL A 281 -10.93 -3.07 -2.83
CA VAL A 281 -11.87 -2.10 -3.40
C VAL A 281 -13.31 -2.61 -3.24
N TRP A 282 -14.05 -2.03 -2.30
CA TRP A 282 -15.44 -2.40 -2.03
C TRP A 282 -16.43 -1.88 -3.09
N LYS A 283 -16.12 -0.73 -3.70
CA LYS A 283 -16.89 -0.11 -4.78
C LYS A 283 -15.95 0.14 -5.95
N LEU A 284 -16.20 -0.55 -7.06
CA LEU A 284 -15.37 -0.48 -8.27
C LEU A 284 -15.35 0.94 -8.85
N GLY A 285 -14.22 1.32 -9.41
CA GLY A 285 -13.99 2.60 -10.08
C GLY A 285 -13.54 3.73 -9.16
N ILE A 286 -12.85 4.71 -9.76
CA ILE A 286 -12.46 5.97 -9.13
C ILE A 286 -13.59 7.01 -9.18
N ARG A 287 -13.53 8.00 -8.29
CA ARG A 287 -14.54 9.10 -8.19
C ARG A 287 -14.22 10.34 -9.02
N VAL A 288 -13.03 10.39 -9.59
CA VAL A 288 -12.47 11.55 -10.30
C VAL A 288 -11.89 11.10 -11.63
N GLU A 289 -11.52 12.04 -12.48
CA GLU A 289 -10.85 11.74 -13.75
C GLU A 289 -9.43 11.21 -13.53
N SER A 290 -9.05 10.26 -14.37
CA SER A 290 -7.68 9.80 -14.55
C SER A 290 -7.00 10.51 -15.72
N ILE A 291 -5.70 10.28 -15.86
CA ILE A 291 -4.92 10.66 -17.04
C ILE A 291 -5.51 10.09 -18.33
N PHE A 292 -6.09 8.89 -18.28
CA PHE A 292 -6.67 8.25 -19.46
C PHE A 292 -7.95 8.96 -19.92
N ASP A 293 -8.75 9.49 -18.98
CA ASP A 293 -9.96 10.27 -19.31
C ASP A 293 -9.60 11.54 -20.07
N VAL A 294 -8.58 12.26 -19.61
CA VAL A 294 -8.15 13.51 -20.26
C VAL A 294 -7.41 13.28 -21.57
N LEU A 295 -6.66 12.18 -21.71
CA LEU A 295 -6.05 11.81 -22.98
C LEU A 295 -7.11 11.50 -24.05
N ARG A 296 -8.21 10.82 -23.68
CA ARG A 296 -9.33 10.57 -24.60
C ARG A 296 -9.93 11.87 -25.15
N LYS A 297 -10.01 12.94 -24.34
CA LYS A 297 -10.53 14.25 -24.78
C LYS A 297 -9.73 14.88 -25.92
N VAL A 298 -8.45 14.55 -26.02
CA VAL A 298 -7.54 15.05 -27.08
C VAL A 298 -7.19 13.95 -28.10
N GLY A 299 -7.98 12.87 -28.15
CA GLY A 299 -7.80 11.79 -29.13
C GLY A 299 -6.59 10.89 -28.91
N LYS A 300 -5.96 10.95 -27.73
CA LYS A 300 -4.79 10.14 -27.38
C LYS A 300 -5.18 8.85 -26.66
N LYS A 301 -4.39 7.81 -26.90
CA LYS A 301 -4.59 6.47 -26.31
C LYS A 301 -3.57 6.21 -25.22
N GLY A 302 -4.03 5.68 -24.09
CA GLY A 302 -3.17 5.24 -23.02
C GLY A 302 -3.65 3.95 -22.36
N LYS A 303 -2.72 3.17 -21.80
CA LYS A 303 -3.01 1.97 -21.01
C LYS A 303 -2.04 1.83 -19.84
N VAL A 304 -2.51 1.17 -18.78
CA VAL A 304 -1.64 0.60 -17.74
C VAL A 304 -1.60 -0.92 -17.90
N LEU A 305 -0.41 -1.49 -17.96
CA LEU A 305 -0.16 -2.92 -17.96
C LEU A 305 0.31 -3.34 -16.56
N GLY A 306 -0.48 -4.16 -15.86
CA GLY A 306 -0.16 -4.54 -14.49
C GLY A 306 -1.03 -5.65 -13.91
N ILE A 307 -1.09 -5.70 -12.59
CA ILE A 307 -1.84 -6.72 -11.84
C ILE A 307 -3.36 -6.55 -11.99
N ALA A 308 -4.09 -7.66 -11.87
CA ALA A 308 -5.55 -7.66 -11.96
C ALA A 308 -6.26 -6.77 -10.94
N HIS A 309 -5.65 -6.51 -9.77
CA HIS A 309 -6.23 -5.64 -8.74
C HIS A 309 -6.35 -4.18 -9.20
N LEU A 310 -5.56 -3.74 -10.18
CA LEU A 310 -5.72 -2.39 -10.73
C LEU A 310 -7.04 -2.23 -11.50
N VAL A 311 -7.59 -3.32 -12.07
CA VAL A 311 -8.87 -3.31 -12.80
C VAL A 311 -10.00 -2.82 -11.90
N ASP A 312 -9.96 -3.15 -10.61
CA ASP A 312 -10.99 -2.75 -9.67
C ASP A 312 -11.07 -1.22 -9.50
N SER A 313 -9.96 -0.51 -9.75
CA SER A 313 -9.86 0.95 -9.68
C SER A 313 -10.01 1.65 -11.04
N LEU A 314 -9.30 1.18 -12.07
CA LEU A 314 -9.11 1.87 -13.34
C LEU A 314 -9.87 1.20 -14.51
N GLY A 315 -10.56 0.09 -14.26
CA GLY A 315 -11.44 -0.56 -15.22
C GLY A 315 -10.75 -0.92 -16.54
N ASN A 316 -11.34 -0.48 -17.65
CA ASN A 316 -10.90 -0.82 -19.01
C ASN A 316 -9.56 -0.19 -19.42
N ASP A 317 -9.02 0.74 -18.63
CA ASP A 317 -7.70 1.33 -18.90
C ASP A 317 -6.55 0.40 -18.49
N VAL A 318 -6.88 -0.70 -17.78
CA VAL A 318 -5.93 -1.73 -17.34
C VAL A 318 -5.90 -2.89 -18.32
N GLU A 319 -4.72 -3.19 -18.84
CA GLU A 319 -4.39 -4.49 -19.41
C GLU A 319 -3.77 -5.37 -18.31
N THR A 320 -4.25 -6.59 -18.16
CA THR A 320 -3.78 -7.49 -17.10
C THR A 320 -2.86 -8.57 -17.62
N VAL A 321 -1.81 -8.88 -16.87
CA VAL A 321 -1.05 -10.13 -17.02
C VAL A 321 -1.33 -11.01 -15.80
N THR A 322 -1.51 -12.32 -16.01
CA THR A 322 -1.84 -13.25 -14.90
C THR A 322 -0.70 -13.32 -13.88
N ALA A 323 -0.94 -12.90 -12.65
CA ALA A 323 0.04 -12.94 -11.56
C ALA A 323 0.22 -14.34 -10.90
N VAL A 324 -0.39 -15.39 -11.45
CA VAL A 324 -0.30 -16.78 -10.93
C VAL A 324 0.73 -17.55 -11.75
N MET A 325 1.99 -17.16 -11.65
CA MET A 325 3.16 -17.85 -12.24
C MET A 325 4.34 -17.69 -11.27
N HIS A 326 5.36 -18.55 -11.34
CA HIS A 326 6.58 -18.35 -10.54
C HIS A 326 7.19 -16.96 -10.83
N ASN A 327 7.64 -16.27 -9.77
CA ASN A 327 8.12 -14.88 -9.81
C ASN A 327 9.13 -14.61 -10.94
N ASP A 328 9.94 -15.61 -11.28
CA ASP A 328 11.05 -15.48 -12.25
C ASP A 328 10.62 -15.24 -13.72
N VAL A 329 9.32 -15.39 -14.03
CA VAL A 329 8.81 -15.22 -15.41
C VAL A 329 7.80 -14.07 -15.54
N ALA A 330 7.33 -13.51 -14.43
CA ALA A 330 6.26 -12.51 -14.45
C ALA A 330 6.67 -11.25 -15.23
N ASP A 331 7.80 -10.64 -14.87
CA ASP A 331 8.28 -9.39 -15.47
C ASP A 331 8.65 -9.56 -16.96
N ARG A 332 9.17 -10.74 -17.33
CA ARG A 332 9.40 -11.10 -18.75
C ARG A 332 8.10 -11.11 -19.55
N ASN A 333 7.06 -11.76 -19.03
CA ASN A 333 5.76 -11.82 -19.69
C ASN A 333 5.11 -10.43 -19.79
N ILE A 334 5.31 -9.59 -18.77
CA ILE A 334 4.86 -8.19 -18.77
C ILE A 334 5.55 -7.42 -19.91
N MET A 335 6.87 -7.57 -20.09
CA MET A 335 7.57 -6.95 -21.23
C MET A 335 7.11 -7.46 -22.59
N GLU A 336 6.91 -8.76 -22.75
CA GLU A 336 6.40 -9.29 -24.02
C GLU A 336 4.99 -8.78 -24.32
N ARG A 337 4.11 -8.68 -23.31
CA ARG A 337 2.79 -8.06 -23.50
C ARG A 337 2.88 -6.56 -23.78
N ALA A 338 3.84 -5.84 -23.18
CA ALA A 338 4.08 -4.43 -23.47
C ALA A 338 4.46 -4.21 -24.94
N LYS A 339 5.36 -5.03 -25.49
CA LYS A 339 5.73 -5.00 -26.93
C LYS A 339 4.53 -5.25 -27.84
N GLN A 340 3.69 -6.23 -27.49
CA GLN A 340 2.46 -6.51 -28.24
C GLN A 340 1.49 -5.33 -28.21
N LEU A 341 1.22 -4.75 -27.04
CA LEU A 341 0.34 -3.59 -26.91
C LEU A 341 0.81 -2.40 -27.74
N MET A 342 2.12 -2.12 -27.73
CA MET A 342 2.70 -1.03 -28.52
C MET A 342 2.59 -1.27 -30.03
N THR A 343 2.65 -2.54 -30.45
CA THR A 343 2.43 -2.93 -31.86
C THR A 343 0.96 -2.85 -32.26
N GLU A 344 0.06 -3.35 -31.42
CA GLU A 344 -1.38 -3.47 -31.69
C GLU A 344 -2.11 -2.12 -31.64
N GLN A 345 -1.75 -1.24 -30.70
CA GLN A 345 -2.56 -0.07 -30.37
C GLN A 345 -1.87 1.28 -30.60
N ASP A 346 -0.54 1.27 -30.81
CA ASP A 346 0.33 2.45 -30.91
C ASP A 346 0.00 3.51 -29.86
N LEU A 347 0.28 3.18 -28.60
CA LEU A 347 -0.11 3.99 -27.46
C LEU A 347 0.72 5.28 -27.35
N HIS A 348 0.08 6.36 -26.92
CA HIS A 348 0.72 7.62 -26.56
C HIS A 348 1.18 7.62 -25.10
N LEU A 349 0.47 6.88 -24.24
CA LEU A 349 0.86 6.61 -22.86
C LEU A 349 0.88 5.10 -22.62
N LEU A 350 2.02 4.57 -22.21
CA LEU A 350 2.11 3.22 -21.67
C LEU A 350 2.68 3.28 -20.26
N VAL A 351 1.92 2.80 -19.28
CA VAL A 351 2.37 2.61 -17.91
C VAL A 351 2.58 1.12 -17.70
N VAL A 352 3.74 0.69 -17.25
CA VAL A 352 4.06 -0.73 -17.03
C VAL A 352 4.48 -0.95 -15.59
N GLN A 353 3.81 -1.88 -14.92
CA GLN A 353 4.13 -2.32 -13.57
C GLN A 353 4.99 -3.59 -13.63
N PHE A 354 6.19 -3.55 -13.04
CA PHE A 354 7.01 -4.72 -12.76
C PHE A 354 6.76 -5.18 -11.34
N ILE A 355 6.49 -6.47 -11.12
CA ILE A 355 5.97 -6.99 -9.84
C ILE A 355 6.99 -7.85 -9.08
N GLY A 356 8.07 -8.28 -9.74
CA GLY A 356 9.02 -9.25 -9.17
C GLY A 356 9.71 -8.74 -7.90
N THR A 357 10.04 -7.45 -7.85
CA THR A 357 10.71 -6.81 -6.71
C THR A 357 9.82 -6.81 -5.46
N ASP A 358 8.60 -6.26 -5.54
CA ASP A 358 7.64 -6.24 -4.43
C ASP A 358 7.28 -7.66 -3.93
N GLN A 359 7.00 -8.60 -4.85
CA GLN A 359 6.71 -9.99 -4.50
C GLN A 359 7.87 -10.67 -3.75
N THR A 360 9.11 -10.35 -4.13
CA THR A 360 10.30 -10.88 -3.47
C THR A 360 10.50 -10.22 -2.10
N GLY A 361 10.23 -8.92 -1.98
CA GLY A 361 10.21 -8.24 -0.67
C GLY A 361 9.12 -8.78 0.25
N HIS A 362 7.96 -9.17 -0.28
CA HIS A 362 6.88 -9.82 0.47
C HIS A 362 7.17 -11.23 0.94
N SER A 363 8.08 -11.96 0.29
CA SER A 363 8.34 -13.36 0.59
C SER A 363 9.67 -13.58 1.32
N ARG A 364 10.70 -12.79 0.99
CA ARG A 364 12.05 -12.87 1.56
C ARG A 364 12.41 -11.67 2.41
N GLY A 365 11.96 -10.48 2.01
CA GLY A 365 12.32 -9.21 2.65
C GLY A 365 13.48 -8.51 1.94
N VAL A 366 13.60 -7.20 2.19
CA VAL A 366 14.45 -6.27 1.42
C VAL A 366 15.96 -6.41 1.60
N HIS A 367 16.41 -7.16 2.62
CA HIS A 367 17.85 -7.29 2.94
C HIS A 367 18.51 -8.52 2.32
N TYR A 368 17.76 -9.30 1.55
CA TYR A 368 18.26 -10.50 0.91
C TYR A 368 18.69 -10.21 -0.53
N ASP A 369 19.74 -10.89 -1.00
CA ASP A 369 20.31 -10.71 -2.33
C ASP A 369 19.26 -10.93 -3.42
N GLU A 370 18.31 -11.85 -3.21
CA GLU A 370 17.21 -12.10 -4.15
C GLU A 370 16.39 -10.84 -4.45
N TYR A 371 16.22 -9.93 -3.48
CA TYR A 371 15.50 -8.68 -3.69
C TYR A 371 16.27 -7.73 -4.62
N VAL A 372 17.59 -7.62 -4.41
CA VAL A 372 18.48 -6.79 -5.26
C VAL A 372 18.58 -7.39 -6.66
N GLN A 373 18.70 -8.72 -6.77
CA GLN A 373 18.72 -9.42 -8.06
C GLN A 373 17.47 -9.13 -8.90
N LYS A 374 16.28 -8.97 -8.29
CA LYS A 374 15.08 -8.57 -9.05
C LYS A 374 15.16 -7.17 -9.63
N ILE A 375 15.82 -6.24 -8.96
CA ILE A 375 16.09 -4.91 -9.53
C ILE A 375 17.04 -5.02 -10.73
N GLU A 376 18.07 -5.87 -10.64
CA GLU A 376 19.05 -6.12 -11.73
C GLU A 376 18.41 -6.84 -12.94
N GLU A 377 17.51 -7.78 -12.69
CA GLU A 377 16.71 -8.43 -13.74
C GLU A 377 15.83 -7.41 -14.47
N VAL A 378 15.15 -6.53 -13.73
CA VAL A 378 14.31 -5.47 -14.30
C VAL A 378 15.12 -4.45 -15.10
N ASP A 379 16.34 -4.11 -14.66
CA ASP A 379 17.27 -3.25 -15.42
C ASP A 379 17.51 -3.81 -16.83
N THR A 380 17.83 -5.10 -16.92
CA THR A 380 18.06 -5.80 -18.20
C THR A 380 16.80 -5.85 -19.06
N LEU A 381 15.64 -6.11 -18.46
CA LEU A 381 14.36 -6.18 -19.18
C LEU A 381 13.94 -4.82 -19.74
N ILE A 382 14.13 -3.76 -18.94
CA ILE A 382 13.87 -2.40 -19.36
C ILE A 382 14.81 -2.01 -20.51
N GLN A 383 16.11 -2.33 -20.43
CA GLN A 383 17.05 -2.08 -21.52
C GLN A 383 16.56 -2.70 -22.84
N GLN A 384 16.24 -3.99 -22.83
CA GLN A 384 15.78 -4.70 -24.03
C GLN A 384 14.48 -4.11 -24.61
N PHE A 385 13.58 -3.65 -23.74
CA PHE A 385 12.34 -3.01 -24.18
C PHE A 385 12.58 -1.64 -24.83
N ILE A 386 13.47 -0.82 -24.26
CA ILE A 386 13.81 0.49 -24.83
C ILE A 386 14.57 0.34 -26.15
N GLU A 387 15.51 -0.62 -26.25
CA GLU A 387 16.20 -0.95 -27.50
C GLU A 387 15.20 -1.37 -28.59
N TRP A 388 14.26 -2.25 -28.26
CA TRP A 388 13.18 -2.63 -29.17
C TRP A 388 12.33 -1.44 -29.61
N LEU A 389 11.94 -0.54 -28.71
CA LEU A 389 11.21 0.68 -29.08
C LEU A 389 12.00 1.58 -30.03
N HIS A 390 13.32 1.66 -29.86
CA HIS A 390 14.19 2.40 -30.75
C HIS A 390 14.23 1.77 -32.15
N GLU A 391 14.33 0.44 -32.24
CA GLU A 391 14.24 -0.30 -33.51
C GLU A 391 12.90 -0.11 -34.21
N GLN A 392 11.80 0.04 -33.45
CA GLN A 392 10.48 0.34 -33.99
C GLN A 392 10.25 1.82 -34.35
N GLY A 393 11.27 2.69 -34.23
CA GLY A 393 11.15 4.13 -34.50
C GLY A 393 10.21 4.84 -33.52
N LYS A 394 10.02 4.28 -32.32
CA LYS A 394 9.10 4.82 -31.30
C LYS A 394 9.82 5.66 -30.23
N MET A 395 11.13 5.89 -30.34
CA MET A 395 11.92 6.62 -29.33
C MET A 395 12.27 8.07 -29.70
N ASP A 396 12.12 8.48 -30.96
CA ASP A 396 12.60 9.79 -31.47
C ASP A 396 12.10 10.99 -30.67
N ASN A 397 10.83 10.98 -30.25
CA ASN A 397 10.23 12.01 -29.40
C ASN A 397 9.47 11.39 -28.21
N THR A 398 10.14 10.49 -27.49
CA THR A 398 9.57 9.79 -26.33
C THR A 398 10.19 10.24 -25.03
N THR A 399 9.34 10.51 -24.03
CA THR A 399 9.77 10.69 -22.64
C THR A 399 9.59 9.40 -21.86
N LEU A 400 10.66 8.95 -21.23
CA LEU A 400 10.67 7.86 -20.26
C LEU A 400 10.55 8.45 -18.85
N ILE A 401 9.74 7.82 -18.01
CA ILE A 401 9.66 8.09 -16.58
C ILE A 401 9.86 6.75 -15.88
N ILE A 402 10.89 6.65 -15.03
CA ILE A 402 11.17 5.44 -14.26
C ILE A 402 10.91 5.78 -12.79
N CYS A 403 10.08 4.98 -12.12
CA CYS A 403 9.80 5.19 -10.72
C CYS A 403 9.44 3.90 -9.95
N ALA A 404 9.22 4.04 -8.65
CA ALA A 404 8.45 3.09 -7.84
C ALA A 404 7.15 3.76 -7.37
N ASP A 405 6.14 2.97 -7.05
CA ASP A 405 4.89 3.41 -6.43
C ASP A 405 5.03 3.54 -4.91
N HIS A 406 5.81 2.66 -4.27
CA HIS A 406 6.29 2.73 -2.90
C HIS A 406 7.62 1.97 -2.77
N GLY A 407 8.32 2.15 -1.65
CA GLY A 407 9.41 1.25 -1.26
C GLY A 407 8.89 0.12 -0.36
N GLN A 408 9.73 -0.39 0.54
CA GLN A 408 9.38 -1.52 1.39
C GLN A 408 10.15 -1.47 2.72
N ALA A 409 9.49 -1.80 3.83
CA ALA A 409 10.03 -1.72 5.17
C ALA A 409 11.12 -2.77 5.45
N ASP A 410 11.81 -2.61 6.58
CA ASP A 410 12.82 -3.54 7.11
C ASP A 410 12.17 -4.87 7.60
N GLY A 411 11.62 -5.66 6.67
CA GLY A 411 10.95 -6.91 6.98
C GLY A 411 10.36 -7.62 5.77
N ILE A 412 9.74 -8.78 6.02
CA ILE A 412 8.94 -9.49 5.02
C ILE A 412 7.59 -8.77 4.93
N GLY A 413 7.25 -8.29 3.74
CA GLY A 413 5.91 -7.81 3.41
C GLY A 413 5.37 -6.59 4.16
N GLY A 414 6.25 -5.72 4.67
CA GLY A 414 5.85 -4.45 5.26
C GLY A 414 5.82 -3.34 4.23
N HIS A 415 4.63 -2.90 3.81
CA HIS A 415 4.42 -1.58 3.22
C HIS A 415 3.02 -1.03 3.54
N GLY A 416 2.80 0.27 3.37
CA GLY A 416 1.49 0.92 3.54
C GLY A 416 1.43 2.00 4.61
N HIS A 417 2.48 2.15 5.41
CA HIS A 417 2.49 2.99 6.60
C HIS A 417 3.54 4.10 6.58
N LEU A 418 4.31 4.19 5.49
CA LEU A 418 5.39 5.15 5.30
C LEU A 418 6.52 4.96 6.30
N ASP A 419 6.91 3.70 6.52
CA ASP A 419 8.24 3.42 7.05
C ASP A 419 9.31 4.15 6.19
N GLU A 420 10.48 4.43 6.76
CA GLU A 420 11.52 5.18 6.06
C GLU A 420 11.90 4.52 4.72
N GLY A 421 11.94 3.18 4.69
CA GLY A 421 12.17 2.41 3.48
C GLY A 421 11.01 2.47 2.46
N GLU A 422 9.79 2.77 2.89
CA GLU A 422 8.60 2.81 2.02
C GLU A 422 8.38 4.19 1.38
N ARG A 423 8.77 5.25 2.08
CA ARG A 423 8.31 6.61 1.82
C ARG A 423 8.92 7.25 0.57
N TYR A 424 10.24 7.16 0.42
CA TYR A 424 10.97 7.80 -0.66
C TYR A 424 11.29 6.78 -1.75
N VAL A 425 10.83 7.06 -2.97
CA VAL A 425 10.96 6.16 -4.11
C VAL A 425 11.96 6.71 -5.13
N PRO A 426 12.68 5.85 -5.87
CA PRO A 426 13.35 6.28 -7.09
C PRO A 426 12.34 6.94 -8.05
N PHE A 427 12.71 8.08 -8.64
CA PHE A 427 11.94 8.75 -9.68
C PHE A 427 12.87 9.57 -10.56
N PHE A 428 12.95 9.25 -11.84
CA PHE A 428 13.74 10.03 -12.80
C PHE A 428 13.11 10.02 -14.18
N MET A 429 13.37 11.07 -14.93
CA MET A 429 12.85 11.31 -16.27
C MET A 429 14.00 11.32 -17.28
N TYR A 430 13.77 10.80 -18.47
CA TYR A 430 14.74 10.78 -19.56
C TYR A 430 14.05 10.98 -20.91
N GLY A 431 14.66 11.73 -21.82
CA GLY A 431 14.16 11.89 -23.18
C GLY A 431 14.59 13.21 -23.82
N PRO A 432 14.24 13.45 -25.10
CA PRO A 432 14.68 14.64 -25.84
C PRO A 432 14.26 15.98 -25.21
N MET A 433 13.10 15.98 -24.55
CA MET A 433 12.52 17.15 -23.88
C MET A 433 12.96 17.32 -22.42
N ILE A 434 13.73 16.37 -21.88
CA ILE A 434 14.14 16.34 -20.48
C ILE A 434 15.57 16.87 -20.35
N GLU A 435 15.80 17.69 -19.33
CA GLU A 435 17.12 18.22 -19.00
C GLU A 435 18.07 17.10 -18.59
N LYS A 436 19.32 17.15 -19.08
CA LYS A 436 20.30 16.07 -18.87
C LYS A 436 21.20 16.37 -17.67
N GLY A 437 21.47 15.36 -16.86
CA GLY A 437 22.39 15.48 -15.72
C GLY A 437 21.86 16.37 -14.59
N LYS A 438 20.55 16.65 -14.57
CA LYS A 438 19.93 17.50 -13.56
C LYS A 438 19.50 16.68 -12.36
N ARG A 439 19.69 17.24 -11.17
CA ARG A 439 19.26 16.66 -9.89
C ARG A 439 18.40 17.67 -9.16
N ILE A 440 17.24 17.21 -8.70
CA ILE A 440 16.22 18.02 -8.02
C ILE A 440 16.08 17.47 -6.61
N ASP A 441 16.45 18.28 -5.63
CA ASP A 441 16.45 17.92 -4.22
C ASP A 441 15.19 18.43 -3.49
N GLU A 442 14.38 19.24 -4.15
CA GLU A 442 13.08 19.68 -3.66
C GLU A 442 12.11 18.50 -3.49
N LYS A 443 11.31 18.54 -2.43
CA LYS A 443 10.31 17.51 -2.13
C LYS A 443 9.18 17.53 -3.13
N HIS A 444 8.93 16.37 -3.73
CA HIS A 444 7.83 16.15 -4.66
C HIS A 444 7.03 14.93 -4.23
N SER A 445 5.83 14.78 -4.79
CA SER A 445 4.99 13.60 -4.54
C SER A 445 4.55 12.97 -5.84
N LEU A 446 4.35 11.65 -5.82
CA LEU A 446 3.89 10.85 -6.95
C LEU A 446 2.56 11.35 -7.57
N VAL A 447 1.76 12.14 -6.85
CA VAL A 447 0.59 12.84 -7.42
C VAL A 447 0.95 13.83 -8.53
N SER A 448 2.22 14.19 -8.69
CA SER A 448 2.74 15.04 -9.76
C SER A 448 2.81 14.31 -11.11
N LEU A 449 2.66 12.99 -11.13
CA LEU A 449 2.83 12.18 -12.34
C LEU A 449 1.75 12.47 -13.40
N ALA A 450 0.46 12.27 -13.08
CA ALA A 450 -0.63 12.53 -14.02
C ALA A 450 -0.61 13.93 -14.66
N PRO A 451 -0.50 15.05 -13.90
CA PRO A 451 -0.46 16.38 -14.50
C PRO A 451 0.80 16.59 -15.35
N THR A 452 1.93 15.98 -15.00
CA THR A 452 3.16 16.00 -15.82
C THR A 452 2.98 15.25 -17.13
N ILE A 453 2.37 14.06 -17.11
CA ILE A 453 2.05 13.31 -18.33
C ILE A 453 1.09 14.11 -19.21
N ALA A 454 0.05 14.70 -18.62
CA ALA A 454 -0.91 15.52 -19.36
C ALA A 454 -0.22 16.72 -20.03
N TYR A 455 0.68 17.40 -19.32
CA TYR A 455 1.47 18.50 -19.87
C TYR A 455 2.37 18.07 -21.04
N LEU A 456 3.09 16.95 -20.90
CA LEU A 456 3.96 16.40 -21.94
C LEU A 456 3.18 15.99 -23.19
N LEU A 457 1.97 15.43 -23.01
CA LEU A 457 1.12 14.95 -24.09
C LEU A 457 0.09 16.00 -24.57
N GLY A 458 0.19 17.25 -24.16
CA GLY A 458 -0.71 18.30 -24.65
C GLY A 458 -2.18 18.08 -24.31
N ALA A 459 -2.47 17.54 -23.12
CA ALA A 459 -3.81 17.24 -22.62
C ALA A 459 -4.17 18.16 -21.45
N PRO A 460 -5.47 18.43 -21.19
CA PRO A 460 -5.88 19.11 -19.97
C PRO A 460 -5.53 18.27 -18.73
N TYR A 461 -5.34 18.92 -17.58
CA TYR A 461 -5.13 18.21 -16.33
C TYR A 461 -6.40 17.45 -15.91
N PRO A 462 -6.28 16.27 -15.27
CA PRO A 462 -7.42 15.66 -14.59
C PRO A 462 -8.07 16.67 -13.64
N SER A 463 -9.39 16.78 -13.66
CA SER A 463 -10.14 17.86 -12.98
C SER A 463 -9.83 18.05 -11.48
N HIS A 464 -9.39 16.99 -10.80
CA HIS A 464 -9.07 17.01 -9.38
C HIS A 464 -7.58 16.74 -9.11
N SER A 465 -6.73 16.83 -10.13
CA SER A 465 -5.28 16.72 -9.95
C SER A 465 -4.78 17.84 -9.03
N ARG A 466 -3.89 17.50 -8.10
CA ARG A 466 -3.29 18.37 -7.09
C ARG A 466 -1.77 18.47 -7.22
N GLY A 467 -1.12 17.45 -7.76
CA GLY A 467 0.34 17.48 -7.95
C GLY A 467 0.76 18.63 -8.89
N PRO A 468 1.84 19.36 -8.61
CA PRO A 468 2.39 20.29 -9.58
C PRO A 468 2.90 19.53 -10.80
N VAL A 469 2.89 20.17 -11.96
CA VAL A 469 3.65 19.69 -13.13
C VAL A 469 5.13 19.82 -12.83
N LEU A 470 5.91 18.78 -13.09
CA LEU A 470 7.36 18.73 -12.89
C LEU A 470 8.12 19.49 -13.99
N VAL A 471 7.84 20.79 -14.13
CA VAL A 471 8.38 21.63 -15.21
C VAL A 471 9.89 21.83 -15.10
N GLU A 472 10.43 21.72 -13.89
CA GLU A 472 11.85 21.77 -13.62
C GLU A 472 12.64 20.62 -14.26
N ALA A 473 11.99 19.52 -14.67
CA ALA A 473 12.64 18.47 -15.46
C ALA A 473 12.77 18.81 -16.95
N LEU A 474 12.06 19.83 -17.44
CA LEU A 474 12.00 20.14 -18.86
C LEU A 474 13.16 21.05 -19.26
N LYS A 475 13.67 20.84 -20.48
CA LYS A 475 14.60 21.78 -21.11
C LYS A 475 13.95 23.16 -21.26
N LYS A 476 14.75 24.23 -21.20
CA LYS A 476 14.25 25.58 -21.43
C LYS A 476 13.93 25.79 -22.91
N GLU A 477 12.94 26.63 -23.20
CA GLU A 477 12.60 26.98 -24.59
C GLU A 477 13.84 27.51 -25.33
N GLY A 478 14.22 26.85 -26.42
CA GLY A 478 15.38 27.20 -27.26
C GLY A 478 16.54 26.20 -27.23
N GLU A 479 16.56 25.26 -26.30
CA GLU A 479 17.57 24.19 -26.20
C GLU A 479 17.02 22.92 -26.88
N ARG A 480 17.17 22.79 -28.21
CA ARG A 480 16.87 21.54 -28.93
C ARG A 480 18.11 20.70 -29.15
#